data_AF-R5BHE5-F1
#
_entry.id   AF-R5BHE5-F1
#
_cell.length_a   1.000
_cell.length_b   1.000
_cell.length_c   1.000
_cell.angle_alpha   90.00
_cell.angle_beta   90.00
_cell.angle_gamma   90.00
#
_symmetry.space_group_name_H-M   'P 1'
#
loop_
_entity.id
_entity.type
_entity.pdbx_description
1 polymer ?
#
loop_
_entity_poly.entity_id
_entity_poly.type
_entity_poly.pdbx_seq_one_letter_code
_entity_poly.pdbx_strand_id
1 'polypeptide(L)'
;MIDDPVFCGLAVIFTFLLLLSARSLFKILPSLWYCVQRWKGNLDLEDSLQLSGSRNLVAGVLFVPLCMVAYSHNLYHTDYMDGMPPALQLAAVCGTMLAYLILRMFLNWQLEMDAYRSKTFTAANRSFYNYLILLFLIVFPIGAAFKVLIGNEYVTRTVILYITAFTYLFHIIRRGQIFASVCNPFTTFLYLCGLELLPTAVLVLSAKLL
;
A
#
# COMPACT_ATOMS: atom_id res chain seq x y z
N MET A 1 11.25 -10.02 19.33
CA MET A 1 10.92 -8.87 18.44
C MET A 1 9.62 -8.17 18.83
N ILE A 2 8.57 -8.88 19.27
CA ILE A 2 7.29 -8.26 19.67
C ILE A 2 7.36 -7.57 21.05
N ASP A 3 8.33 -7.94 21.89
CA ASP A 3 8.44 -7.43 23.26
C ASP A 3 9.19 -6.08 23.38
N ASP A 4 9.48 -5.42 22.25
CA ASP A 4 10.08 -4.10 22.26
C ASP A 4 9.04 -3.06 22.71
N PRO A 5 9.33 -2.25 23.75
CA PRO A 5 8.37 -1.30 24.30
C PRO A 5 7.90 -0.25 23.27
N VAL A 6 8.74 0.11 22.30
CA VAL A 6 8.39 1.04 21.22
C VAL A 6 7.39 0.38 20.27
N PHE A 7 7.61 -0.88 19.89
CA PHE A 7 6.70 -1.62 19.03
C PHE A 7 5.31 -1.78 19.69
N CYS A 8 5.27 -2.16 20.96
CA CYS A 8 4.04 -2.26 21.74
C CYS A 8 3.32 -0.91 21.86
N GLY A 9 4.05 0.17 22.16
CA GLY A 9 3.50 1.51 22.24
C GLY A 9 2.86 1.96 20.92
N LEU A 10 3.56 1.75 19.80
CA LEU A 10 3.02 2.04 18.46
C LEU A 10 1.78 1.20 18.15
N ALA A 11 1.80 -0.10 18.47
CA ALA A 11 0.65 -0.98 18.25
C ALA A 11 -0.59 -0.48 19.00
N VAL A 12 -0.45 -0.06 20.26
CA VAL A 12 -1.56 0.49 21.06
C VAL A 12 -2.08 1.80 20.45
N ILE A 13 -1.19 2.73 20.13
CA ILE A 13 -1.56 4.02 19.54
C ILE A 13 -2.34 3.82 18.24
N PHE A 14 -1.80 3.01 17.31
CA PHE A 14 -2.45 2.79 16.02
C PHE A 14 -3.71 1.94 16.12
N THR A 15 -3.81 1.04 17.10
CA THR A 15 -5.08 0.36 17.41
C THR A 15 -6.14 1.37 17.84
N PHE A 16 -5.78 2.33 18.71
CA PHE A 16 -6.70 3.38 19.12
C PHE A 16 -7.11 4.29 17.95
N LEU A 17 -6.16 4.69 17.11
CA LEU A 17 -6.45 5.46 15.88
C LEU A 17 -7.32 4.69 14.90
N LEU A 18 -7.14 3.37 14.78
CA LEU A 18 -8.00 2.49 13.98
C LEU A 18 -9.42 2.44 14.54
N LEU A 19 -9.57 2.34 15.87
CA LEU A 19 -10.88 2.36 16.52
C LEU A 19 -11.58 3.72 16.32
N LEU A 20 -10.87 4.84 16.44
CA LEU A 20 -11.41 6.17 16.16
C LEU A 20 -11.82 6.34 14.69
N SER A 21 -11.07 5.75 13.76
CA SER A 21 -11.36 5.79 12.32
C SER A 21 -12.25 4.64 11.84
N ALA A 22 -12.75 3.78 12.74
CA ALA A 22 -13.52 2.59 12.38
C ALA A 22 -14.79 2.93 11.58
N ARG A 23 -15.50 4.01 11.97
CA ARG A 23 -16.68 4.48 11.22
C ARG A 23 -16.31 4.84 9.77
N SER A 24 -15.18 5.51 9.57
CA SER A 24 -14.68 5.84 8.23
C SER A 24 -14.29 4.59 7.45
N LEU A 25 -13.65 3.61 8.10
CA LEU A 25 -13.30 2.32 7.49
C LEU A 25 -14.54 1.55 7.04
N PHE A 26 -15.52 1.32 7.93
CA PHE A 26 -16.75 0.59 7.59
C PHE A 26 -17.54 1.27 6.47
N LYS A 27 -17.51 2.60 6.43
CA LYS A 27 -18.17 3.37 5.39
C LYS A 27 -17.54 3.16 4.00
N ILE A 28 -16.21 3.08 3.91
CA ILE A 28 -15.52 2.94 2.62
C ILE A 28 -15.45 1.49 2.11
N LEU A 29 -15.56 0.48 2.98
CA LEU A 29 -15.51 -0.95 2.63
C LEU A 29 -16.37 -1.33 1.40
N PRO A 30 -17.67 -1.01 1.31
CA PRO A 30 -18.47 -1.38 0.15
C PRO A 30 -17.95 -0.72 -1.15
N SER A 31 -17.43 0.50 -1.05
CA SER A 31 -16.86 1.22 -2.20
C SER A 31 -15.52 0.61 -2.62
N LEU A 32 -14.68 0.19 -1.67
CA LEU A 32 -13.43 -0.54 -1.94
C LEU A 32 -13.70 -1.87 -2.65
N TRP A 33 -14.71 -2.61 -2.21
CA TRP A 33 -15.14 -3.84 -2.86
C TRP A 33 -15.59 -3.59 -4.31
N TYR A 34 -16.36 -2.53 -4.53
CA TYR A 34 -16.76 -2.13 -5.89
C TYR A 34 -15.56 -1.73 -6.75
N CYS A 35 -14.53 -1.06 -6.19
CA CYS A 35 -13.28 -0.75 -6.90
C CYS A 35 -12.51 -2.00 -7.34
N VAL A 36 -12.60 -3.09 -6.55
CA VAL A 36 -12.03 -4.39 -6.90
C VAL A 36 -12.80 -5.02 -8.05
N GLN A 37 -14.13 -4.96 -8.03
CA GLN A 37 -14.96 -5.58 -9.08
C GLN A 37 -14.90 -4.80 -10.40
N ARG A 38 -14.94 -3.47 -10.34
CA ARG A 38 -15.04 -2.60 -11.52
C ARG A 38 -14.07 -1.44 -11.43
N TRP A 39 -13.29 -1.23 -12.48
CA TRP A 39 -12.35 -0.10 -12.56
C TRP A 39 -13.02 1.27 -12.38
N LYS A 40 -14.25 1.44 -12.92
CA LYS A 40 -15.06 2.67 -12.75
C LYS A 40 -15.37 2.98 -11.28
N GLY A 41 -15.38 1.99 -10.39
CA GLY A 41 -15.55 2.23 -8.97
C GLY A 41 -14.48 3.15 -8.37
N ASN A 42 -13.27 3.17 -8.93
CA ASN A 42 -12.22 4.09 -8.48
C ASN A 42 -12.51 5.54 -8.90
N LEU A 43 -13.21 5.74 -10.02
CA LEU A 43 -13.69 7.07 -10.43
C LEU A 43 -14.85 7.50 -9.52
N ASP A 44 -15.85 6.64 -9.35
CA ASP A 44 -17.03 6.92 -8.54
C ASP A 44 -16.68 7.24 -7.07
N LEU A 45 -15.65 6.55 -6.52
CA LEU A 45 -15.12 6.82 -5.18
C LEU A 45 -14.45 8.20 -5.09
N GLU A 46 -13.72 8.60 -6.13
CA GLU A 46 -13.05 9.91 -6.17
C GLU A 46 -14.05 11.06 -6.32
N ASP A 47 -15.19 10.82 -6.98
CA ASP A 47 -16.26 11.81 -7.17
C ASP A 47 -16.92 12.22 -5.87
N SER A 48 -16.96 11.31 -4.90
CA SER A 48 -17.51 11.59 -3.58
C SER A 48 -16.42 12.13 -2.66
N LEU A 49 -16.43 13.44 -2.40
CA LEU A 49 -15.53 14.09 -1.43
C LEU A 49 -15.55 13.39 -0.06
N GLN A 50 -16.72 12.92 0.36
CA GLN A 50 -16.88 12.25 1.65
C GLN A 50 -16.24 10.86 1.67
N LEU A 51 -16.31 10.09 0.58
CA LEU A 51 -15.67 8.77 0.47
C LEU A 51 -14.17 8.90 0.23
N SER A 52 -13.77 9.77 -0.70
CA SER A 52 -12.37 10.11 -0.99
C SER A 52 -11.64 10.59 0.26
N GLY A 53 -12.26 11.47 1.05
CA GLY A 53 -11.73 11.97 2.31
C GLY A 53 -11.59 10.88 3.38
N SER A 54 -12.63 10.05 3.60
CA SER A 54 -12.55 8.92 4.52
C SER A 54 -11.47 7.92 4.11
N ARG A 55 -11.32 7.63 2.82
CA ARG A 55 -10.31 6.74 2.25
C ARG A 55 -8.89 7.27 2.46
N ASN A 56 -8.66 8.56 2.24
CA ASN A 56 -7.35 9.18 2.50
C ASN A 56 -6.98 9.14 3.99
N LEU A 57 -7.94 9.45 4.88
CA LEU A 57 -7.74 9.37 6.32
C LEU A 57 -7.38 7.95 6.75
N VAL A 58 -8.15 6.95 6.32
CA VAL A 58 -7.92 5.55 6.68
C VAL A 58 -6.59 5.05 6.13
N ALA A 59 -6.23 5.38 4.88
CA ALA A 59 -4.92 5.03 4.31
C ALA A 59 -3.76 5.64 5.11
N GLY A 60 -3.88 6.90 5.55
CA GLY A 60 -2.88 7.55 6.40
C GLY A 60 -2.73 6.88 7.77
N VAL A 61 -3.84 6.54 8.42
CA VAL A 61 -3.85 5.81 9.70
C VAL A 61 -3.24 4.42 9.55
N LEU A 62 -3.48 3.74 8.43
CA LEU A 62 -3.00 2.38 8.17
C LEU A 62 -1.55 2.29 7.67
N PHE A 63 -0.92 3.40 7.31
CA PHE A 63 0.44 3.39 6.76
C PHE A 63 1.46 2.76 7.72
N VAL A 64 1.51 3.23 8.97
CA VAL A 64 2.45 2.70 9.96
C VAL A 64 2.10 1.27 10.38
N PRO A 65 0.83 0.90 10.65
CA PRO A 65 0.44 -0.49 10.88
C PRO A 65 0.88 -1.44 9.76
N LEU A 66 0.77 -1.01 8.50
CA LEU A 66 1.25 -1.81 7.37
C LEU A 66 2.77 -1.99 7.41
N CYS A 67 3.53 -0.95 7.76
CA CYS A 67 4.98 -1.04 7.95
C CYS A 67 5.34 -1.97 9.13
N MET A 68 4.56 -1.94 10.23
CA MET A 68 4.74 -2.84 11.37
C MET A 68 4.49 -4.30 10.99
N VAL A 69 3.49 -4.56 10.14
CA VAL A 69 3.23 -5.91 9.57
C VAL A 69 4.37 -6.33 8.64
N ALA A 70 4.86 -5.42 7.80
CA ALA A 70 5.99 -5.70 6.93
C ALA A 70 7.27 -6.04 7.72
N TYR A 71 7.53 -5.31 8.80
CA TYR A 71 8.65 -5.56 9.70
C TYR A 71 8.46 -6.86 10.51
N SER A 72 7.27 -7.12 11.07
CA SER A 72 7.02 -8.30 11.91
C SER A 72 7.13 -9.63 11.17
N HIS A 73 6.93 -9.62 9.86
CA HIS A 73 7.07 -10.79 8.99
C HIS A 73 8.34 -10.76 8.11
N ASN A 74 9.28 -9.83 8.38
CA ASN A 74 10.53 -9.67 7.63
C ASN A 74 10.29 -9.57 6.11
N LEU A 75 9.25 -8.86 5.68
CA LEU A 75 8.92 -8.69 4.26
C LEU A 75 9.96 -7.84 3.53
N TYR A 76 10.56 -6.88 4.24
CA TYR A 76 11.64 -6.03 3.79
C TYR A 76 12.76 -6.09 4.83
N HIS A 77 13.94 -6.57 4.43
CA HIS A 77 15.13 -6.69 5.29
C HIS A 77 16.37 -6.53 4.42
N THR A 78 17.31 -5.71 4.88
CA THR A 78 18.56 -5.36 4.20
C THR A 78 19.75 -5.63 5.12
N ASP A 79 20.93 -5.87 4.55
CA ASP A 79 22.10 -6.33 5.32
C ASP A 79 22.54 -5.30 6.37
N TYR A 80 22.38 -4.00 6.08
CA TYR A 80 22.69 -2.94 7.04
C TYR A 80 21.78 -2.92 8.28
N MET A 81 20.59 -3.56 8.23
CA MET A 81 19.64 -3.57 9.34
C MET A 81 20.06 -4.53 10.46
N ASP A 82 20.88 -5.54 10.17
CA ASP A 82 21.31 -6.56 11.13
C ASP A 82 22.07 -5.98 12.33
N GLY A 83 22.79 -4.88 12.12
CA GLY A 83 23.55 -4.18 13.18
C GLY A 83 22.73 -3.17 13.98
N MET A 84 21.46 -2.93 13.63
CA MET A 84 20.65 -1.87 14.23
C MET A 84 19.74 -2.38 15.37
N PRO A 85 19.51 -1.58 16.42
CA PRO A 85 18.44 -1.82 17.39
C PRO A 85 17.07 -2.00 16.71
N PRO A 86 16.16 -2.83 17.26
CA PRO A 86 14.85 -3.11 16.66
C PRO A 86 14.01 -1.87 16.35
N ALA A 87 14.04 -0.85 17.21
CA ALA A 87 13.34 0.40 16.99
C ALA A 87 13.86 1.16 15.75
N LEU A 88 15.18 1.13 15.50
CA LEU A 88 15.80 1.75 14.32
C LEU A 88 15.55 0.93 13.06
N GLN A 89 15.45 -0.40 13.16
CA GLN A 89 15.05 -1.24 12.03
C GLN A 89 13.61 -0.94 11.57
N LEU A 90 12.65 -0.83 12.50
CA LEU A 90 11.28 -0.45 12.16
C LEU A 90 11.23 0.96 11.54
N ALA A 91 11.99 1.91 12.11
CA ALA A 91 12.10 3.26 11.55
C ALA A 91 12.69 3.25 10.13
N ALA A 92 13.67 2.38 9.86
CA ALA A 92 14.23 2.19 8.52
C ALA A 92 13.17 1.68 7.54
N VAL A 93 12.37 0.66 7.91
CA VAL A 93 11.27 0.16 7.06
C VAL A 93 10.25 1.26 6.77
N CYS A 94 9.81 1.99 7.79
CA CYS A 94 8.90 3.12 7.63
C CYS A 94 9.50 4.21 6.71
N GLY A 95 10.78 4.53 6.90
CA GLY A 95 11.52 5.50 6.09
C GLY A 95 11.63 5.08 4.63
N THR A 96 11.96 3.82 4.35
CA THR A 96 12.03 3.29 2.98
C THR A 96 10.66 3.31 2.30
N MET A 97 9.60 2.94 3.01
CA MET A 97 8.24 2.99 2.47
C MET A 97 7.78 4.43 2.23
N LEU A 98 8.17 5.36 3.10
CA LEU A 98 7.88 6.79 2.91
C LEU A 98 8.65 7.35 1.71
N ALA A 99 9.94 7.02 1.57
CA ALA A 99 10.75 7.40 0.41
C ALA A 99 10.15 6.86 -0.90
N TYR A 100 9.65 5.62 -0.89
CA TYR A 100 8.89 5.05 -2.01
C TYR A 100 7.64 5.88 -2.35
N LEU A 101 6.85 6.30 -1.36
CA LEU A 101 5.68 7.15 -1.59
C LEU A 101 6.06 8.54 -2.12
N ILE A 102 7.16 9.12 -1.63
CA ILE A 102 7.70 10.40 -2.12
C ILE A 102 8.13 10.27 -3.57
N LEU A 103 8.87 9.21 -3.92
CA LEU A 103 9.27 8.94 -5.30
C LEU A 103 8.05 8.79 -6.21
N ARG A 104 7.02 8.04 -5.78
CA ARG A 104 5.75 7.93 -6.52
C ARG A 104 5.08 9.28 -6.69
N MET A 105 5.04 10.11 -5.65
CA MET A 105 4.45 11.44 -5.71
C MET A 105 5.21 12.34 -6.70
N PHE A 106 6.54 12.32 -6.67
CA PHE A 106 7.39 13.05 -7.59
C PHE A 106 7.16 12.61 -9.05
N LEU A 107 7.14 11.29 -9.31
CA LEU A 107 6.91 10.76 -10.65
C LEU A 107 5.50 11.09 -11.17
N ASN A 108 4.47 11.00 -10.31
CA ASN A 108 3.11 11.38 -10.66
C ASN A 108 3.02 12.86 -11.05
N TRP A 109 3.75 13.74 -10.35
CA TRP A 109 3.81 15.16 -10.67
C TRP A 109 4.56 15.43 -11.98
N GLN A 110 5.69 14.76 -12.21
CA GLN A 110 6.49 14.93 -13.43
C GLN A 110 5.79 14.40 -14.69
N LEU A 111 4.99 13.34 -14.56
CA LEU A 111 4.29 12.71 -15.67
C LEU A 111 2.82 13.13 -15.75
N GLU A 112 2.40 14.15 -15.00
CA GLU A 112 1.01 14.62 -15.00
C GLU A 112 0.56 14.99 -16.41
N MET A 113 -0.62 14.50 -16.78
CA MET A 113 -1.18 14.69 -18.11
C MET A 113 -2.02 15.97 -18.15
N ASP A 114 -1.39 17.13 -18.36
CA ASP A 114 -2.12 18.40 -18.52
C ASP A 114 -3.18 18.35 -19.65
N ALA A 115 -2.95 17.52 -20.67
CA ALA A 115 -3.83 17.38 -21.83
C ALA A 115 -5.03 16.44 -21.62
N TYR A 116 -5.04 15.58 -20.60
CA TYR A 116 -6.10 14.60 -20.36
C TYR A 116 -6.83 14.89 -19.05
N ARG A 117 -8.15 14.69 -19.00
CA ARG A 117 -9.01 15.01 -17.84
C ARG A 117 -8.31 14.69 -16.51
N SER A 118 -7.87 15.74 -15.79
CA SER A 118 -7.12 15.66 -14.52
C SER A 118 -7.76 14.74 -13.49
N LYS A 119 -9.09 14.61 -13.55
CA LYS A 119 -9.90 13.72 -12.74
C LYS A 119 -9.54 12.23 -12.90
N THR A 120 -9.39 11.74 -14.14
CA THR A 120 -9.07 10.32 -14.38
C THR A 120 -7.65 10.01 -13.91
N PHE A 121 -6.72 10.93 -14.13
CA PHE A 121 -5.34 10.82 -13.64
C PHE A 121 -5.30 10.80 -12.10
N THR A 122 -6.05 11.71 -11.46
CA THR A 122 -6.18 11.78 -10.00
C THR A 122 -6.75 10.48 -9.43
N ALA A 123 -7.84 9.96 -10.00
CA ALA A 123 -8.45 8.70 -9.57
C ALA A 123 -7.50 7.50 -9.77
N ALA A 124 -6.76 7.45 -10.89
CA ALA A 124 -5.75 6.42 -11.12
C ALA A 124 -4.64 6.46 -10.05
N ASN A 125 -4.15 7.66 -9.70
CA ASN A 125 -3.09 7.84 -8.70
C ASN A 125 -3.58 7.52 -7.28
N ARG A 126 -4.79 7.98 -6.92
CA ARG A 126 -5.39 7.74 -5.60
C ARG A 126 -5.94 6.32 -5.44
N SER A 127 -6.09 5.56 -6.53
CA SER A 127 -6.46 4.14 -6.46
C SER A 127 -5.44 3.31 -5.66
N PHE A 128 -4.17 3.74 -5.61
CA PHE A 128 -3.14 3.11 -4.78
C PHE A 128 -3.57 2.99 -3.31
N TYR A 129 -4.21 4.01 -2.74
CA TYR A 129 -4.68 3.98 -1.36
C TYR A 129 -5.78 2.95 -1.15
N ASN A 130 -6.64 2.71 -2.15
CA ASN A 130 -7.68 1.70 -2.05
C ASN A 130 -7.04 0.31 -1.88
N TYR A 131 -6.02 0.01 -2.68
CA TYR A 131 -5.30 -1.26 -2.63
C TYR A 131 -4.38 -1.38 -1.41
N LEU A 132 -3.84 -0.28 -0.89
CA LEU A 132 -3.12 -0.27 0.38
C LEU A 132 -4.02 -0.69 1.54
N ILE A 133 -5.23 -0.12 1.62
CA ILE A 133 -6.20 -0.46 2.66
C ILE A 133 -6.62 -1.93 2.52
N LEU A 134 -6.93 -2.38 1.31
CA LEU A 134 -7.29 -3.79 1.04
C LEU A 134 -6.15 -4.74 1.41
N LEU A 135 -4.91 -4.40 1.06
CA LEU A 135 -3.73 -5.19 1.41
C LEU A 135 -3.61 -5.34 2.93
N PHE A 136 -3.74 -4.25 3.69
CA PHE A 136 -3.70 -4.31 5.15
C PHE A 136 -4.80 -5.22 5.71
N LEU A 137 -6.05 -5.05 5.24
CA LEU A 137 -7.20 -5.83 5.70
C LEU A 137 -7.07 -7.33 5.42
N ILE A 138 -6.26 -7.72 4.43
CA ILE A 138 -6.01 -9.12 4.09
C ILE A 138 -4.78 -9.65 4.84
N VAL A 139 -3.66 -8.94 4.76
CA VAL A 139 -2.37 -9.41 5.30
C VAL A 139 -2.37 -9.43 6.82
N PHE A 140 -2.98 -8.44 7.48
CA PHE A 140 -3.01 -8.39 8.94
C PHE A 140 -3.66 -9.65 9.57
N PRO A 141 -4.91 -10.02 9.24
CA PRO A 141 -5.53 -11.21 9.83
C PRO A 141 -4.88 -12.51 9.35
N ILE A 142 -4.45 -12.60 8.08
CA ILE A 142 -3.79 -13.81 7.56
C ILE A 142 -2.44 -14.03 8.24
N GLY A 143 -1.63 -12.98 8.39
CA GLY A 143 -0.35 -13.03 9.08
C GLY A 143 -0.50 -13.45 10.54
N ALA A 144 -1.51 -12.90 11.24
CA ALA A 144 -1.83 -13.31 12.60
C ALA A 144 -2.29 -14.79 12.68
N ALA A 145 -3.20 -15.21 11.81
CA ALA A 145 -3.72 -16.58 11.79
C ALA A 145 -2.63 -17.61 11.47
N PHE A 146 -1.80 -17.36 10.46
CA PHE A 146 -0.72 -18.27 10.06
C PHE A 146 0.35 -18.39 11.15
N LYS A 147 0.67 -17.29 11.83
CA LYS A 147 1.61 -17.31 12.95
C LYS A 147 1.11 -18.18 14.10
N VAL A 148 -0.18 -18.15 14.41
CA VAL A 148 -0.79 -18.96 15.48
C VAL A 148 -0.98 -20.42 15.09
N LEU A 149 -1.42 -20.69 13.85
CA LEU A 149 -1.83 -22.04 13.42
C LEU A 149 -0.67 -22.89 12.90
N ILE A 150 0.29 -22.30 12.18
CA ILE A 150 1.38 -23.03 11.52
C ILE A 150 2.68 -22.91 12.33
N GLY A 151 2.94 -21.74 12.92
CA GLY A 151 4.17 -21.46 13.66
C GLY A 151 5.44 -21.41 12.82
N ASN A 152 5.36 -21.64 11.50
CA ASN A 152 6.49 -21.55 10.57
C ASN A 152 6.57 -20.15 9.95
N GLU A 153 7.60 -19.40 10.35
CA GLU A 153 7.82 -18.01 9.90
C GLU A 153 8.13 -17.93 8.40
N TYR A 154 8.85 -18.90 7.84
CA TYR A 154 9.19 -18.93 6.41
C TYR A 154 7.93 -19.12 5.54
N VAL A 155 7.07 -20.05 5.91
CA VAL A 155 5.80 -20.29 5.21
C VAL A 155 4.90 -19.06 5.30
N THR A 156 4.78 -18.48 6.51
CA THR A 156 3.97 -17.27 6.75
C THR A 156 4.44 -16.10 5.89
N ARG A 157 5.76 -15.83 5.89
CA ARG A 157 6.38 -14.78 5.06
C ARG A 157 6.09 -15.01 3.57
N THR A 158 6.28 -16.24 3.10
CA THR A 158 6.07 -16.60 1.69
C THR A 158 4.63 -16.35 1.26
N VAL A 159 3.66 -16.78 2.07
CA VAL A 159 2.22 -16.57 1.79
C VAL A 159 1.88 -15.08 1.75
N ILE A 160 2.36 -14.29 2.70
CA ILE A 160 2.14 -12.84 2.73
C ILE A 160 2.75 -12.15 1.50
N LEU A 161 3.94 -12.56 1.07
CA LEU A 161 4.57 -12.03 -0.14
C LEU A 161 3.73 -12.33 -1.39
N TYR A 162 3.19 -13.55 -1.53
CA TYR A 162 2.30 -13.89 -2.64
C TYR A 162 1.00 -13.08 -2.63
N ILE A 163 0.39 -12.88 -1.46
CA ILE A 163 -0.80 -12.03 -1.31
C ILE A 163 -0.49 -10.59 -1.71
N THR A 164 0.66 -10.08 -1.27
CA THR A 164 1.13 -8.72 -1.60
C THR A 164 1.34 -8.58 -3.10
N ALA A 165 2.04 -9.53 -3.74
CA ALA A 165 2.26 -9.54 -5.18
C ALA A 165 0.95 -9.63 -5.97
N PHE A 166 0.01 -10.48 -5.55
CA PHE A 166 -1.28 -10.62 -6.22
C PHE A 166 -2.13 -9.35 -6.12
N THR A 167 -2.18 -8.75 -4.92
CA THR A 167 -2.90 -7.48 -4.69
C THR A 167 -2.28 -6.35 -5.52
N TYR A 168 -0.94 -6.32 -5.61
CA TYR A 168 -0.20 -5.34 -6.41
C TYR A 168 -0.45 -5.53 -7.92
N LEU A 169 -0.44 -6.76 -8.42
CA LEU A 169 -0.77 -7.05 -9.82
C LEU A 169 -2.18 -6.59 -10.15
N PHE A 170 -3.13 -6.86 -9.26
CA PHE A 170 -4.52 -6.43 -9.42
C PHE A 170 -4.64 -4.90 -9.44
N HIS A 171 -3.89 -4.21 -8.58
CA HIS A 171 -3.78 -2.76 -8.59
C HIS A 171 -3.26 -2.24 -9.93
N ILE A 172 -2.17 -2.80 -10.47
CA ILE A 172 -1.60 -2.43 -11.78
C ILE A 172 -2.63 -2.61 -12.88
N ILE A 173 -3.32 -3.76 -12.93
CA ILE A 173 -4.35 -4.04 -13.95
C ILE A 173 -5.45 -2.99 -13.88
N ARG A 174 -5.91 -2.65 -12.67
CA ARG A 174 -7.02 -1.71 -12.46
C ARG A 174 -6.61 -0.28 -12.80
N ARG A 175 -5.39 0.13 -12.44
CA ARG A 175 -4.81 1.41 -12.85
C ARG A 175 -4.64 1.48 -14.37
N GLY A 176 -4.20 0.39 -14.99
CA GLY A 176 -4.07 0.23 -16.44
C GLY A 176 -5.41 0.37 -17.16
N GLN A 177 -6.48 -0.24 -16.65
CA GLN A 177 -7.83 -0.09 -17.18
C GLN A 177 -8.33 1.36 -17.12
N ILE A 178 -8.01 2.08 -16.04
CA ILE A 178 -8.36 3.50 -15.91
C ILE A 178 -7.64 4.32 -17.00
N PHE A 179 -6.33 4.12 -17.18
CA PHE A 179 -5.57 4.84 -18.21
C PHE A 179 -5.98 4.46 -19.63
N ALA A 180 -6.22 3.18 -19.91
CA ALA A 180 -6.67 2.70 -21.22
C ALA A 180 -8.05 3.25 -21.62
N SER A 181 -8.85 3.74 -20.66
CA SER A 181 -10.13 4.38 -20.96
C SER A 181 -10.00 5.78 -21.56
N VAL A 182 -8.82 6.39 -21.52
CA VAL A 182 -8.56 7.77 -21.95
C VAL A 182 -7.36 7.88 -22.89
N CYS A 183 -6.35 7.03 -22.72
CA CYS A 183 -5.11 7.03 -23.48
C CYS A 183 -5.08 5.91 -24.52
N ASN A 184 -4.20 6.04 -25.51
CA ASN A 184 -3.89 4.92 -26.40
C ASN A 184 -3.11 3.81 -25.62
N PRO A 185 -3.09 2.56 -26.12
CA PRO A 185 -2.45 1.44 -25.42
C PRO A 185 -0.96 1.63 -25.15
N PHE A 186 -0.23 2.27 -26.07
CA PHE A 186 1.21 2.52 -25.94
C PHE A 186 1.52 3.50 -24.81
N THR A 187 0.80 4.62 -24.77
CA THR A 187 0.84 5.62 -23.70
C THR A 187 0.48 4.96 -22.37
N THR A 188 -0.62 4.20 -22.30
CA THR A 188 -0.99 3.46 -21.08
C THR A 188 0.15 2.58 -20.57
N PHE A 189 0.82 1.84 -21.45
CA PHE A 189 1.95 1.01 -21.08
C PHE A 189 3.11 1.84 -20.49
N LEU A 190 3.52 2.91 -21.17
CA LEU A 190 4.58 3.81 -20.68
C LEU A 190 4.26 4.40 -19.30
N TYR A 191 2.99 4.77 -19.06
CA TYR A 191 2.54 5.28 -17.77
C TYR A 191 2.62 4.24 -16.66
N LEU A 192 2.23 3.00 -16.93
CA LEU A 192 2.37 1.91 -15.97
C LEU A 192 3.85 1.63 -15.67
N CYS A 193 4.71 1.67 -16.69
CA CYS A 193 6.14 1.52 -16.50
C CYS A 193 6.72 2.64 -15.62
N GLY A 194 6.43 3.89 -15.92
CA GLY A 194 6.98 5.04 -15.19
C GLY A 194 6.42 5.21 -13.79
N LEU A 195 5.10 5.04 -13.61
CA LEU A 195 4.42 5.37 -12.35
C LEU A 195 4.21 4.20 -11.40
N GLU A 196 4.38 2.95 -11.86
CA GLU A 196 4.27 1.75 -11.02
C GLU A 196 5.54 0.92 -11.02
N LEU A 197 6.00 0.48 -12.20
CA LEU A 197 7.08 -0.49 -12.28
C LEU A 197 8.42 0.11 -11.86
N LEU A 198 8.73 1.34 -12.28
CA LEU A 198 9.97 2.03 -11.92
C LEU A 198 10.12 2.25 -10.40
N PRO A 199 9.19 2.88 -9.68
CA PRO A 199 9.36 3.08 -8.24
C PRO A 199 9.38 1.76 -7.46
N THR A 200 8.64 0.74 -7.93
CA THR A 200 8.67 -0.58 -7.30
C THR A 200 9.96 -1.33 -7.58
N ALA A 201 10.53 -1.22 -8.78
CA ALA A 201 11.85 -1.77 -9.10
C ALA A 201 12.93 -1.14 -8.22
N VAL A 202 12.90 0.18 -8.02
CA VAL A 202 13.80 0.89 -7.10
C VAL A 202 13.69 0.33 -5.68
N LEU A 203 12.46 0.12 -5.16
CA LEU A 203 12.23 -0.45 -3.82
C LEU A 203 12.72 -1.91 -3.71
N VAL A 204 12.52 -2.74 -4.73
CA VAL A 204 12.97 -4.13 -4.71
C VAL A 204 14.50 -4.21 -4.82
N LEU A 205 15.10 -3.37 -5.65
CA LEU A 205 16.56 -3.27 -5.77
C LEU A 205 17.19 -2.79 -4.48
N SER A 206 16.60 -1.80 -3.80
CA SER A 206 17.09 -1.35 -2.49
C SER A 206 17.00 -2.45 -1.44
N ALA A 207 16.03 -3.35 -1.52
CA ALA A 207 15.93 -4.50 -0.62
C ALA A 207 16.98 -5.60 -0.90
N LYS A 208 17.63 -5.58 -2.07
CA LYS A 208 18.56 -6.62 -2.53
C LYS A 208 20.01 -6.16 -2.59
N LEU A 209 20.25 -4.87 -2.77
CA LEU A 209 21.57 -4.29 -2.98
C LEU A 209 22.09 -3.50 -1.77
N LEU A 210 21.22 -3.16 -0.82
CA LEU A 210 21.55 -2.53 0.46
C LEU A 210 21.32 -3.55 1.59
#